data_AF-A0A858RB20-F1
#
_entry.id   AF-A0A858RB20-F1
#
_cell.length_a   1.000
_cell.length_b   1.000
_cell.length_c   1.000
_cell.angle_alpha   90.00
_cell.angle_beta   90.00
_cell.angle_gamma   90.00
#
_symmetry.space_group_name_H-M   'P 1'
#
loop_
_entity.id
_entity.type
_entity.pdbx_description
1 polymer ?
#
loop_
_entity_poly.entity_id
_entity_poly.type
_entity_poly.pdbx_seq_one_letter_code
_entity_poly.pdbx_strand_id
1 'polypeptide(L)' 'MWRLWLLFDPRRTLVALATFLFALALLIHFILLSTNRFNWLEGPAPAAAVTQNSPLPAGR' A
#
# COMPACT_ATOMS: atom_id res chain seq x y z
N MET A 1 21.47 -26.66 15.27
CA MET A 1 20.93 -25.88 14.12
C MET A 1 21.66 -24.54 13.90
N TRP A 2 22.96 -24.44 14.24
CA TRP A 2 23.77 -23.23 14.00
C TRP A 2 24.54 -23.30 12.68
N ARG A 3 24.65 -24.50 12.10
CA ARG A 3 25.33 -24.75 10.81
C ARG A 3 24.70 -24.02 9.62
N LEU A 4 23.43 -23.60 9.72
CA LEU A 4 22.77 -22.78 8.68
C LEU A 4 23.47 -21.43 8.50
N TRP A 5 24.07 -20.87 9.56
CA TRP A 5 24.82 -19.62 9.50
C TRP A 5 26.23 -19.76 8.90
N LEU A 6 26.71 -20.98 8.66
CA LEU A 6 27.97 -21.22 7.94
C LEU A 6 27.80 -21.15 6.41
N LEU A 7 26.58 -21.38 5.90
CA LEU A 7 26.24 -21.24 4.48
C LEU A 7 25.66 -19.87 4.14
N PHE A 8 24.97 -19.24 5.09
CA PHE A 8 24.30 -17.97 4.88
C PHE A 8 24.92 -16.88 5.74
N ASP A 9 25.46 -15.85 5.08
CA ASP A 9 26.00 -14.67 5.77
C ASP A 9 24.92 -14.01 6.65
N PRO A 10 25.08 -14.03 7.99
CA PRO A 10 24.01 -13.68 8.93
C PRO A 10 23.46 -12.27 8.71
N ARG A 11 24.34 -11.34 8.33
CA ARG A 11 23.97 -9.95 8.08
C ARG A 11 23.06 -9.83 6.85
N ARG A 12 23.33 -10.60 5.79
CA ARG A 12 22.57 -10.53 4.53
C ARG A 12 21.19 -11.17 4.69
N THR A 13 21.10 -12.30 5.39
CA THR A 13 19.80 -12.95 5.64
C THR A 13 18.89 -12.12 6.53
N LEU A 14 19.42 -11.48 7.58
CA LEU A 14 18.63 -10.57 8.42
C LEU A 14 18.11 -9.36 7.63
N VAL A 15 18.96 -8.75 6.78
CA VAL A 15 18.53 -7.65 5.92
C VAL A 15 17.49 -8.12 4.91
N ALA A 16 17.71 -9.25 4.24
CA ALA A 16 16.76 -9.79 3.25
C ALA A 16 15.40 -10.11 3.89
N LEU A 17 15.39 -10.71 5.07
CA LEU A 17 14.18 -11.00 5.82
C LEU A 17 13.44 -9.72 6.22
N ALA A 18 14.16 -8.73 6.75
CA ALA A 18 13.59 -7.44 7.14
C ALA A 18 12.99 -6.71 5.93
N THR A 19 13.71 -6.62 4.82
CA THR A 19 13.21 -5.99 3.59
C THR A 19 12.03 -6.74 2.99
N PHE A 20 12.05 -8.07 3.03
CA PHE A 20 10.95 -8.90 2.54
C PHE A 20 9.69 -8.67 3.37
N LEU A 21 9.79 -8.76 4.70
CA LEU A 21 8.68 -8.53 5.61
C LEU A 21 8.14 -7.10 5.49
N PHE A 22 9.03 -6.11 5.36
CA PHE A 22 8.64 -4.71 5.20
C PHE A 22 7.92 -4.47 3.87
N ALA A 23 8.46 -4.99 2.76
CA ALA A 23 7.81 -4.88 1.45
C ALA A 23 6.45 -5.58 1.44
N LEU A 24 6.35 -6.76 2.07
CA LEU A 24 5.09 -7.48 2.23
C LEU A 24 4.08 -6.69 3.05
N ALA A 25 4.52 -6.04 4.14
CA ALA A 25 3.67 -5.17 4.95
C ALA A 25 3.12 -4.01 4.12
N LEU A 26 3.98 -3.30 3.38
CA LEU A 26 3.54 -2.20 2.51
C LEU A 26 2.54 -2.70 1.46
N LEU A 27 2.82 -3.81 0.78
CA LEU A 27 1.92 -4.38 -0.22
C LEU A 27 0.53 -4.66 0.34
N ILE A 28 0.44 -5.25 1.54
CA ILE A 28 -0.84 -5.49 2.22
C ILE A 28 -1.54 -4.16 2.52
N HIS A 29 -0.83 -3.16 3.06
CA HIS A 29 -1.42 -1.86 3.38
C HIS A 29 -1.95 -1.15 2.13
N PHE A 30 -1.20 -1.16 1.02
CA PHE A 30 -1.64 -0.58 -0.26
C PHE A 30 -2.89 -1.28 -0.80
N ILE A 31 -3.02 -2.60 -0.63
CA ILE A 31 -4.24 -3.33 -1.02
C ILE A 31 -5.43 -2.89 -0.16
N LEU A 32 -5.27 -2.80 1.16
CA LEU A 32 -6.34 -2.36 2.05
C LEU A 32 -6.75 -0.92 1.76
N LEU A 33 -5.79 -0.02 1.53
CA LEU A 33 -6.04 1.37 1.20
C LEU A 33 -6.68 1.54 -0.18
N SER A 34 -6.39 0.66 -1.14
CA SER A 34 -7.04 0.68 -2.46
C SER A 34 -8.53 0.30 -2.39
N THR A 35 -8.93 -0.47 -1.38
CA THR A 35 -10.33 -0.90 -1.23
C THR A 35 -11.22 0.13 -0.52
N ASN A 36 -12.35 0.49 -1.13
CA ASN A 36 -13.31 1.49 -0.64
C ASN A 36 -13.87 1.21 0.78
N ARG A 37 -13.79 -0.03 1.26
CA ARG A 37 -14.31 -0.45 2.58
C ARG A 37 -13.27 -0.39 3.69
N PHE A 38 -11.99 -0.64 3.38
CA PHE A 38 -10.90 -0.71 4.36
C PHE A 38 -9.92 0.45 4.24
N ASN A 39 -10.13 1.37 3.30
CA ASN A 39 -9.40 2.62 3.22
C ASN A 39 -9.74 3.50 4.42
N TRP A 40 -8.85 3.53 5.39
CA TRP A 40 -8.98 4.34 6.60
C TRP A 40 -8.58 5.81 6.40
N LEU A 41 -8.01 6.18 5.25
CA LEU A 41 -7.63 7.55 4.93
C LEU A 41 -8.81 8.35 4.36
N GLU A 42 -9.58 7.73 3.48
CA GLU A 42 -10.71 8.39 2.78
C GLU A 42 -12.04 8.27 3.56
N GLY A 43 -12.10 7.39 4.57
CA GLY A 43 -13.36 7.01 5.24
C GLY A 43 -14.30 6.26 4.28
N PRO A 44 -15.50 5.83 4.72
CA PRO A 44 -16.50 5.32 3.78
C PRO A 44 -16.83 6.47 2.84
N ALA A 45 -16.24 6.46 1.64
CA ALA A 45 -16.51 7.49 0.66
C ALA A 45 -18.03 7.50 0.42
N PRO A 46 -18.77 8.59 0.71
CA PRO A 46 -19.91 8.86 -0.15
C PRO A 46 -19.28 8.92 -1.55
N ALA A 47 -19.79 8.09 -2.47
CA ALA A 47 -19.34 8.02 -3.86
C ALA A 47 -18.85 9.39 -4.27
N ALA A 48 -17.54 9.52 -4.57
CA ALA A 48 -16.90 10.80 -4.79
C ALA A 48 -17.87 11.69 -5.55
N ALA A 49 -18.32 12.77 -4.92
CA ALA A 49 -18.91 13.86 -5.65
C ALA A 49 -17.80 14.28 -6.61
N VAL A 50 -17.85 13.73 -7.82
CA VAL A 50 -17.21 14.29 -8.99
C VAL A 50 -17.75 15.71 -9.00
N THR A 51 -16.99 16.64 -8.42
CA THR A 51 -17.24 18.05 -8.61
C THR A 51 -16.81 18.27 -10.04
N GLN A 52 -17.76 17.98 -10.94
CA GLN A 52 -17.70 18.35 -12.33
C GLN A 52 -17.88 19.87 -12.31
N ASN A 53 -16.80 20.59 -12.02
CA ASN A 53 -16.64 21.98 -12.37
C ASN A 53 -16.49 22.07 -13.90
N SER A 54 -17.45 21.53 -14.65
CA SER A 54 -17.64 21.88 -16.04
C SER A 54 -18.42 23.19 -16.02
N PRO A 55 -17.78 24.34 -16.32
CA PRO A 55 -18.54 25.57 -16.51
C PRO A 55 -19.53 25.31 -17.63
N LEU A 56 -20.83 25.43 -17.33
CA LEU A 56 -21.87 25.44 -18.35
C LEU A 56 -21.51 26.54 -19.36
N PRO A 57 -21.28 26.23 -20.64
CA PRO A 57 -21.09 27.27 -21.63
C PRO A 57 -22.41 28.03 -21.76
N ALA A 58 -22.41 29.28 -21.28
CA ALA A 58 -23.47 30.24 -21.58
C ALA A 58 -23.33 30.64 -23.05
N GLY A 59 -24.30 30.28 -23.89
CA GLY A 59 -24.18 30.61 -25.32
C GLY A 59 -25.36 30.26 -26.20
N ARG A 60 -26.39 31.13 -26.15
CA ARG A 60 -27.53 31.36 -27.05
C ARG A 60 -28.61 30.29 -27.21
#